data_AF-A0A399X1J5-F1
#
_entry.id   AF-A0A399X1J5-F1
#
_cell.length_a   1.000
_cell.length_b   1.000
_cell.length_c   1.000
_cell.angle_alpha   90.00
_cell.angle_beta   90.00
_cell.angle_gamma   90.00
#
_symmetry.space_group_name_H-M   'P 1'
#
loop_
_entity.id
_entity.type
_entity.pdbx_description
1 polymer ?
#
loop_
_entity_poly.entity_id
_entity_poly.type
_entity_poly.pdbx_seq_one_letter_code
_entity_poly.pdbx_strand_id
1 'polypeptide(L)' 'MRNCPDFLVEYSDGRRALIEVKDPSRIDSDDVKRKRKATEMWCKKGGVEYVIATIGS' A
#
# COMPACT_ATOMS: atom_id res chain seq x y z
N MET A 1 -14.41 -7.18 -5.16
CA MET A 1 -13.61 -6.02 -5.58
C MET A 1 -12.18 -6.47 -5.78
N ARG A 2 -11.60 -6.27 -6.97
CA ARG A 2 -10.17 -6.50 -7.24
C ARG A 2 -9.45 -5.19 -6.92
N ASN A 3 -8.64 -5.16 -5.86
CA ASN A 3 -7.81 -4.00 -5.57
C ASN A 3 -6.50 -4.16 -6.34
N CYS A 4 -6.20 -3.25 -7.26
CA CYS A 4 -4.92 -3.22 -7.95
C CYS A 4 -4.05 -2.17 -7.23
N PRO A 5 -2.87 -2.53 -6.72
CA PRO A 5 -1.97 -1.56 -6.13
C PRO A 5 -1.47 -0.59 -7.21
N ASP A 6 -1.09 0.63 -6.79
CA ASP A 6 -0.55 1.62 -7.70
C ASP A 6 0.82 1.16 -8.23
N PHE A 7 1.68 0.65 -7.34
CA PHE A 7 2.97 0.05 -7.72
C PHE A 7 3.28 -1.21 -6.89
N LEU A 8 3.95 -2.16 -7.55
CA LEU A 8 4.67 -3.27 -6.91
C LEU A 8 6.12 -3.20 -7.40
N VAL A 9 7.05 -2.96 -6.49
CA VAL A 9 8.47 -2.76 -6.79
C VAL A 9 9.31 -3.88 -6.20
N GLU A 10 10.37 -4.24 -6.92
CA GLU A 10 11.45 -5.10 -6.45
C GLU A 10 12.75 -4.31 -6.51
N TYR A 11 13.40 -4.15 -5.37
CA TYR A 11 14.67 -3.46 -5.25
C TYR A 11 15.82 -4.40 -5.64
N SER A 12 16.97 -3.82 -6.01
CA SER A 12 18.15 -4.59 -6.42
C SER A 12 18.72 -5.51 -5.32
N ASP A 13 18.35 -5.27 -4.07
CA ASP A 13 18.70 -6.12 -2.91
C ASP A 13 17.70 -7.27 -2.66
N GLY A 14 16.71 -7.45 -3.55
CA GLY A 14 15.69 -8.49 -3.46
C GLY A 14 14.50 -8.15 -2.54
N ARG A 15 14.49 -6.98 -1.89
CA ARG A 15 13.31 -6.52 -1.15
C ARG A 15 12.18 -6.17 -2.11
N ARG A 16 10.95 -6.45 -1.70
CA ARG A 16 9.74 -6.09 -2.47
C ARG A 16 8.87 -5.15 -1.65
N ALA A 17 8.32 -4.13 -2.30
CA ALA A 17 7.36 -3.21 -1.68
C ALA A 17 6.13 -3.01 -2.56
N LEU A 18 4.98 -2.90 -1.93
CA LEU A 18 3.72 -2.50 -2.53
C LEU A 18 3.44 -1.06 -2.10
N ILE A 19 3.35 -0.16 -3.07
CA ILE A 19 3.18 1.28 -2.84
C ILE A 19 1.78 1.68 -3.29
N GLU A 20 0.99 2.27 -2.40
CA GLU A 20 -0.28 2.90 -2.71
C GLU A 20 -0.18 4.43 -2.53
N VAL A 21 -0.51 5.18 -3.56
CA VAL A 21 -0.54 6.64 -3.53
C VAL A 21 -1.93 7.09 -3.13
N LYS A 22 -2.03 7.99 -2.15
CA LYS A 22 -3.29 8.56 -1.67
C LYS A 22 -3.17 10.06 -1.48
N ASP A 23 -4.29 10.74 -1.69
CA ASP A 23 -4.42 12.13 -1.26
C ASP A 23 -4.45 12.19 0.27
N PRO A 24 -3.68 13.08 0.93
CA PRO A 24 -3.68 13.21 2.39
C PRO A 24 -5.07 13.34 3.00
N SER A 25 -5.99 14.06 2.33
CA SER A 25 -7.36 14.28 2.80
C SER A 25 -8.20 13.00 2.87
N ARG A 26 -7.77 11.93 2.19
CA ARG A 26 -8.51 10.66 2.10
C ARG A 26 -7.91 9.56 2.96
N ILE A 27 -6.77 9.81 3.59
CA ILE A 27 -6.04 8.79 4.35
C ILE A 27 -6.85 8.24 5.51
N ASP A 28 -7.71 9.07 6.09
CA ASP A 28 -8.53 8.76 7.26
C ASP A 28 -9.94 8.28 6.96
N SER A 29 -10.34 8.24 5.69
CA SER A 29 -11.66 7.74 5.30
C SER A 29 -11.81 6.26 5.64
N ASP A 30 -12.99 5.88 6.16
CA ASP A 30 -13.27 4.50 6.59
C ASP A 30 -13.11 3.48 5.46
N ASP A 31 -13.46 3.88 4.23
CA ASP A 31 -13.27 3.08 3.03
C ASP A 31 -11.79 2.79 2.73
N VAL A 32 -10.90 3.77 2.94
CA VAL A 32 -9.45 3.59 2.77
C VAL A 32 -8.90 2.71 3.89
N LYS A 33 -9.31 2.94 5.14
CA LYS A 33 -8.90 2.12 6.30
C LYS A 33 -9.29 0.65 6.15
N ARG A 34 -10.50 0.37 5.66
CA ARG A 34 -10.98 -1.01 5.47
C ARG A 34 -10.16 -1.76 4.42
N LYS A 35 -9.88 -1.12 3.28
CA LYS A 35 -9.07 -1.72 2.20
C LYS A 35 -7.62 -1.92 2.64
N ARG A 36 -7.06 -0.93 3.35
CA ARG A 36 -5.70 -0.96 3.90
C ARG A 36 -5.43 -2.21 4.71
N LYS A 37 -6.32 -2.55 5.65
CA LYS A 37 -6.15 -3.71 6.54
C LYS A 37 -5.99 -5.04 5.77
N ALA A 38 -6.73 -5.20 4.67
CA ALA A 38 -6.61 -6.39 3.83
C ALA A 38 -5.26 -6.43 3.09
N THR A 39 -4.81 -5.29 2.55
CA THR A 39 -3.51 -5.17 1.88
C THR A 39 -2.35 -5.40 2.84
N GLU A 40 -2.40 -4.83 4.05
CA GLU A 40 -1.40 -5.03 5.11
C GLU A 40 -1.23 -6.52 5.46
N MET A 41 -2.34 -7.23 5.66
CA MET A 41 -2.29 -8.66 5.99
C MET A 41 -1.67 -9.49 4.85
N TRP A 42 -1.99 -9.16 3.60
CA TRP A 42 -1.41 -9.83 2.44
C TRP A 42 0.10 -9.58 2.33
N CYS A 43 0.51 -8.31 2.47
CA CYS A 43 1.92 -7.90 2.42
C CYS A 43 2.74 -8.59 3.52
N LYS A 44 2.22 -8.60 4.75
CA LYS A 44 2.85 -9.28 5.89
C LYS A 44 3.04 -10.78 5.64
N LYS A 45 2.04 -11.46 5.04
CA LYS A 45 2.15 -12.89 4.71
C LYS A 45 3.16 -13.16 3.59
N GLY A 46 3.32 -12.22 2.65
CA GLY A 46 4.19 -12.35 1.48
C GLY A 46 5.64 -11.89 1.68
N GLY A 47 5.98 -11.33 2.84
CA GLY A 47 7.27 -10.67 3.05
C GLY A 47 7.45 -9.47 2.11
N VAL A 48 6.36 -8.76 1.81
CA VAL A 48 6.34 -7.56 0.99
C VAL A 48 6.12 -6.38 1.94
N GLU A 49 6.94 -5.33 1.80
CA GLU A 49 6.76 -4.08 2.53
C GLU A 49 5.53 -3.35 2.00
N TYR A 50 4.72 -2.75 2.88
CA TYR A 50 3.55 -1.98 2.47
C TYR A 50 3.77 -0.50 2.77
N VAL A 51 3.70 0.32 1.73
CA VAL A 51 3.99 1.76 1.79
C VAL A 51 2.78 2.55 1.31
N ILE A 52 2.41 3.57 2.07
CA ILE A 52 1.40 4.55 1.67
C ILE A 52 2.10 5.86 1.41
N ALA A 53 2.12 6.29 0.16
CA ALA A 53 2.69 7.54 -0.26
C ALA A 53 1.60 8.60 -0.37
N THR A 54 1.89 9.82 0.06
CA THR A 54 1.00 10.97 -0.10
C THR A 54 1.66 12.06 -0.94
N ILE A 55 0.88 12.70 -1.80
CA ILE A 55 1.37 13.84 -2.58
C ILE A 55 1.21 15.10 -1.71
N GLY A 56 2.33 15.61 -1.18
CA GLY A 56 2.37 16.82 -0.37
C GLY A 56 3.14 16.63 0.94
N SER A 57 4.41 17.08 0.92
CA SER A 57 5.41 17.18 2.01
C SER A 57 5.76 15.91 2.79
#